data_AF-A0AAP2W8A2-F1
#
_entry.id   AF-A0AAP2W8A2-F1
#
_cell.length_a   1.000
_cell.length_b   1.000
_cell.length_c   1.000
_cell.angle_alpha   90.00
_cell.angle_beta   90.00
_cell.angle_gamma   90.00
#
_symmetry.space_group_name_H-M   'P 1'
#
loop_
_entity.id
_entity.type
_entity.pdbx_description
1 polymer ?
#
loop_
_entity_poly.entity_id
_entity_poly.type
_entity_poly.pdbx_seq_one_letter_code
_entity_poly.pdbx_strand_id
1 'polypeptide(L)'
;MRCHIHSDKEAMGICTECGKPLCTSCIKKVGGKTFCGDCAPAGIDPDTIEAQQPDWARPSLQAKKKDPLISLVLSFFIPGAGQIYNGHAGKGCILFIAFIITLVTIICPLILWAYGVYDAYTTAVKINSEDPFKDQDI
;
A
#
# COMPACT_ATOMS: atom_id res chain seq x y z
N MET A 1 -26.28 2.37 37.12
CA MET A 1 -26.10 1.62 38.39
C MET A 1 -24.66 1.78 38.85
N ARG A 2 -24.37 1.83 40.16
CA ARG A 2 -23.01 2.10 40.68
C ARG A 2 -22.21 0.82 40.84
N CYS A 3 -20.89 0.95 40.81
CA CYS A 3 -20.00 -0.16 41.07
C CYS A 3 -20.17 -0.66 42.51
N HIS A 4 -20.20 -1.98 42.70
CA HIS A 4 -20.32 -2.59 44.02
C HIS A 4 -19.11 -2.30 44.93
N ILE A 5 -17.92 -2.06 44.35
CA ILE A 5 -16.68 -1.78 45.08
C ILE A 5 -16.49 -0.27 45.32
N HIS A 6 -16.98 0.57 44.40
CA HIS A 6 -16.80 2.02 44.42
C HIS A 6 -18.14 2.73 44.26
N SER A 7 -18.62 3.37 45.32
CA SER A 7 -19.91 4.09 45.31
C SER A 7 -19.90 5.35 44.44
N ASP A 8 -18.71 5.87 44.11
CA ASP A 8 -18.49 7.06 43.29
C ASP A 8 -18.37 6.75 41.78
N LYS A 9 -18.22 5.48 41.39
CA LYS A 9 -18.01 5.09 39.98
C LYS A 9 -19.22 4.39 39.38
N GLU A 10 -19.55 4.76 38.14
CA GLU A 10 -20.62 4.09 37.39
C GLU A 10 -20.19 2.71 36.90
N ALA A 11 -21.11 1.74 37.00
CA ALA A 11 -20.86 0.39 36.54
C ALA A 11 -21.04 0.30 35.02
N MET A 12 -20.03 -0.29 34.37
CA MET A 12 -19.95 -0.49 32.92
C MET A 12 -20.12 -1.96 32.52
N GLY A 13 -20.16 -2.88 33.48
CA GLY A 13 -20.32 -4.32 33.23
C GLY A 13 -20.79 -5.06 34.46
N ILE A 14 -21.14 -6.33 34.27
CA ILE A 14 -21.65 -7.21 35.32
C ILE A 14 -20.75 -8.45 35.40
N CYS A 15 -20.40 -8.87 36.62
CA CYS A 15 -19.70 -10.13 36.83
C CYS A 15 -20.57 -11.31 36.38
N THR A 16 -20.05 -12.18 35.52
CA THR A 16 -20.80 -13.33 34.98
C THR A 16 -21.09 -14.41 36.03
N GLU A 17 -20.30 -14.49 37.10
CA GLU A 17 -20.49 -15.46 38.19
C GLU A 17 -21.43 -14.96 39.28
N CYS A 18 -21.21 -13.74 39.80
CA CYS A 18 -21.94 -13.23 40.96
C CYS A 18 -23.00 -12.17 40.64
N GLY A 19 -23.12 -11.74 39.38
CA GLY A 19 -24.12 -10.76 38.95
C GLY A 19 -23.90 -9.34 39.45
N LYS A 20 -22.76 -9.04 40.09
CA LYS A 20 -22.50 -7.72 40.69
C LYS A 20 -22.09 -6.69 39.62
N PRO A 21 -22.60 -5.44 39.70
CA PRO A 21 -22.22 -4.37 38.78
C PRO A 21 -20.83 -3.79 39.11
N LEU A 22 -19.98 -3.64 38.09
CA LEU A 22 -18.57 -3.23 38.20
C LEU A 22 -18.24 -2.09 37.23
N CYS A 23 -17.37 -1.17 37.64
CA CYS A 23 -16.80 -0.14 36.77
C CYS A 23 -15.61 -0.69 35.96
N THR A 24 -15.13 0.07 34.98
CA THR A 24 -14.00 -0.31 34.12
C THR A 24 -12.74 -0.72 34.88
N SER A 25 -12.45 -0.08 36.01
CA SER A 25 -11.25 -0.39 36.81
C SER A 25 -11.38 -1.68 37.62
N CYS A 26 -12.60 -2.17 37.84
CA CYS A 26 -12.85 -3.38 38.63
C CYS A 26 -13.17 -4.62 37.77
N ILE A 27 -13.31 -4.45 36.46
CA ILE A 27 -13.60 -5.52 35.51
C ILE A 27 -12.30 -6.23 35.13
N LYS A 28 -12.24 -7.53 35.40
CA LYS A 28 -11.24 -8.44 34.83
C LYS A 28 -11.88 -9.19 33.66
N LYS A 29 -11.33 -9.03 32.44
CA LYS A 29 -11.81 -9.73 31.26
C LYS A 29 -11.00 -11.00 31.04
N VAL A 30 -11.67 -12.14 31.02
CA VAL A 30 -11.03 -13.45 30.80
C VAL A 30 -11.89 -14.24 29.81
N GLY A 31 -11.30 -14.64 28.68
CA GLY A 31 -12.03 -15.40 27.64
C GLY A 31 -13.30 -14.71 27.11
N GLY A 32 -13.29 -13.37 27.04
CA GLY A 32 -14.44 -12.56 26.58
C GLY A 32 -15.55 -12.35 27.62
N LYS A 33 -15.46 -12.97 28.81
CA LYS A 33 -16.39 -12.77 29.93
C LYS A 33 -15.84 -11.78 30.95
N THR A 34 -16.72 -11.14 31.71
CA THR A 34 -16.38 -10.10 32.69
C THR A 34 -16.51 -10.67 34.11
N PHE A 35 -15.45 -10.58 34.91
CA PHE A 35 -15.39 -11.07 36.28
C PHE A 35 -14.96 -9.96 37.27
N CYS A 36 -15.38 -10.07 38.54
CA CYS A 36 -14.83 -9.24 39.62
C CYS A 36 -13.49 -9.80 40.13
N GLY A 37 -12.82 -9.06 41.01
CA GLY A 37 -11.56 -9.47 41.62
C GLY A 37 -11.60 -10.85 42.28
N ASP A 38 -12.71 -11.18 42.95
CA ASP A 38 -12.89 -12.41 43.72
C ASP A 38 -13.43 -13.59 42.90
N CYS A 39 -14.18 -13.32 41.83
CA CYS A 39 -14.75 -14.36 40.95
C CYS A 39 -13.86 -14.66 39.74
N ALA A 40 -12.80 -13.90 39.53
CA ALA A 40 -11.88 -14.18 38.45
C ALA A 40 -11.20 -15.53 38.71
N PRO A 41 -11.24 -16.48 37.76
CA PRO A 41 -10.57 -17.77 37.91
C PRO A 41 -9.07 -17.55 38.14
N ALA A 42 -8.54 -18.15 39.22
CA ALA A 42 -7.12 -18.08 39.55
C ALA A 42 -6.30 -18.86 38.50
N GLY A 43 -5.28 -18.22 37.94
CA GLY A 43 -4.33 -18.86 37.02
C GLY A 43 -4.57 -18.60 35.53
N ILE A 44 -5.21 -17.49 35.17
CA ILE A 44 -5.21 -17.01 33.77
C ILE A 44 -4.50 -15.67 33.73
N ASP A 45 -3.19 -15.74 33.64
CA ASP A 45 -2.32 -14.66 33.23
C ASP A 45 -2.77 -14.18 31.83
N PRO A 46 -2.93 -12.87 31.60
CA PRO A 46 -3.32 -12.38 30.26
C PRO A 46 -2.29 -12.77 29.19
N ASP A 47 -1.05 -13.07 29.57
CA ASP A 47 0.01 -13.58 28.69
C ASP A 47 -0.16 -15.06 28.31
N THR A 48 -0.91 -15.89 29.07
CA THR A 48 -1.15 -17.30 28.70
C THR A 48 -2.31 -17.48 27.72
N ILE A 49 -3.11 -16.45 27.46
CA ILE A 49 -4.09 -16.51 26.35
C ILE A 49 -3.37 -16.52 24.98
N GLU A 50 -2.14 -16.02 24.88
CA GLU A 50 -1.31 -16.08 23.66
C GLU A 50 -0.54 -17.40 23.47
N ALA A 51 -0.49 -18.26 24.50
CA ALA A 51 0.32 -19.49 24.49
C ALA A 51 -0.45 -20.77 24.13
N GLN A 52 -1.79 -20.75 24.14
CA GLN A 52 -2.61 -21.95 23.95
C GLN A 52 -3.45 -21.97 22.67
N GLN A 53 -3.09 -21.21 21.64
CA GLN A 53 -3.55 -21.52 20.30
C GLN A 53 -2.57 -22.52 19.69
N PRO A 54 -3.00 -23.76 19.39
CA PRO A 54 -2.15 -24.71 18.67
C PRO A 54 -1.73 -24.08 17.34
N ASP A 55 -0.55 -24.40 16.83
CA ASP A 55 0.02 -23.72 15.65
C ASP A 55 -0.89 -23.76 14.41
N TRP A 56 -1.87 -24.68 14.36
CA TRP A 56 -2.91 -24.75 13.32
C TRP A 56 -4.05 -23.72 13.47
N ALA A 57 -4.25 -23.19 14.68
CA ALA A 57 -5.28 -22.20 15.02
C ALA A 57 -4.73 -20.76 15.06
N ARG A 58 -3.42 -20.59 14.99
CA ARG A 58 -2.81 -19.29 14.73
C ARG A 58 -3.13 -18.92 13.29
N PRO A 59 -3.78 -17.77 13.00
CA PRO A 59 -3.86 -17.29 11.65
C PRO A 59 -2.43 -16.99 11.24
N SER A 60 -1.86 -17.89 10.44
CA SER A 60 -0.56 -17.70 9.83
C SER A 60 -0.70 -16.53 8.86
N LEU A 61 -0.58 -15.31 9.39
CA LEU A 61 0.07 -14.20 8.72
C LEU A 61 1.56 -14.53 8.57
N GLN A 62 1.87 -15.76 8.15
CA GLN A 62 3.04 -16.04 7.36
C GLN A 62 2.82 -15.22 6.09
N ALA A 63 3.27 -13.97 6.12
CA ALA A 63 3.60 -13.26 4.91
C ALA A 63 4.56 -14.18 4.17
N LYS A 64 4.02 -14.96 3.22
CA LYS A 64 4.77 -15.85 2.34
C LYS A 64 6.00 -15.05 1.93
N LYS A 65 7.19 -15.44 2.42
CA LYS A 65 8.42 -14.67 2.16
C LYS A 65 8.52 -14.55 0.65
N LYS A 66 8.30 -13.33 0.15
CA LYS A 66 8.42 -13.01 -1.27
C LYS A 66 9.89 -12.68 -1.49
N ASP A 67 10.51 -13.35 -2.44
CA ASP A 67 11.94 -13.16 -2.68
C ASP A 67 12.16 -11.79 -3.33
N PRO A 68 12.90 -10.89 -2.67
CA PRO A 68 13.11 -9.53 -3.17
C PRO A 68 13.87 -9.52 -4.51
N LEU A 69 14.71 -10.53 -4.74
CA LEU A 69 15.45 -10.68 -6.00
C LEU A 69 14.51 -10.95 -7.18
N ILE A 70 13.49 -11.78 -6.98
CA ILE A 70 12.50 -12.10 -8.03
C ILE A 70 11.67 -10.86 -8.34
N SER A 71 11.29 -10.08 -7.32
CA SER A 71 10.59 -8.81 -7.50
C SER A 71 11.41 -7.77 -8.30
N LEU A 72 12.72 -7.72 -8.06
CA LEU A 72 13.65 -6.85 -8.78
C LEU A 72 13.79 -7.26 -10.26
N VAL A 73 14.11 -8.54 -10.51
CA VAL A 73 14.29 -9.06 -11.87
C VAL A 73 12.99 -8.90 -12.67
N LEU A 74 11.84 -9.18 -12.07
CA LEU A 74 10.56 -9.01 -12.73
C LEU A 74 10.28 -7.54 -13.09
N SER A 75 10.69 -6.59 -12.23
CA SER A 75 10.57 -5.15 -12.49
C SER A 75 11.53 -4.64 -13.57
N PHE A 76 12.67 -5.31 -13.76
CA PHE A 76 13.66 -4.97 -14.79
C PHE A 76 13.10 -5.20 -16.21
N PHE A 77 12.37 -6.31 -16.43
CA PHE A 77 11.81 -6.63 -17.74
C PHE A 77 10.48 -5.92 -18.01
N ILE A 78 9.65 -5.72 -16.98
CA ILE A 78 8.32 -5.11 -17.13
C ILE A 78 8.13 -4.07 -16.01
N PRO A 79 8.11 -2.76 -16.33
CA PRO A 79 7.87 -1.73 -15.33
C PRO A 79 6.55 -1.98 -14.60
N GLY A 80 6.59 -2.03 -13.27
CA GLY A 80 5.42 -2.30 -12.42
C GLY A 80 5.18 -3.77 -12.07
N ALA A 81 5.83 -4.74 -12.72
CA ALA A 81 5.56 -6.16 -12.47
C ALA A 81 6.02 -6.66 -11.08
N GLY A 82 7.12 -6.14 -10.52
CA GLY A 82 7.49 -6.46 -9.13
C GLY A 82 6.49 -5.93 -8.09
N GLN A 83 5.79 -4.83 -8.37
CA GLN A 83 4.73 -4.34 -7.49
C GLN A 83 3.51 -5.27 -7.51
N ILE A 84 3.18 -5.85 -8.67
CA ILE A 84 2.15 -6.89 -8.80
C ILE A 84 2.56 -8.14 -8.02
N TYR A 85 3.82 -8.59 -8.16
CA TYR A 85 4.36 -9.70 -7.36
C TYR A 85 4.29 -9.44 -5.85
N ASN A 86 4.55 -8.20 -5.43
CA ASN A 86 4.44 -7.76 -4.04
C ASN A 86 2.98 -7.68 -3.53
N GLY A 87 1.98 -7.96 -4.36
CA GLY A 87 0.55 -7.94 -4.00
C GLY A 87 -0.09 -6.54 -4.12
N HIS A 88 0.66 -5.56 -4.63
CA HIS A 88 0.21 -4.20 -4.85
C HIS A 88 -0.10 -3.97 -6.33
N ALA A 89 -1.09 -4.70 -6.85
CA ALA A 89 -1.42 -4.67 -8.28
C ALA A 89 -1.76 -3.25 -8.78
N GLY A 90 -2.50 -2.47 -8.00
CA GLY A 90 -2.84 -1.08 -8.36
C GLY A 90 -1.61 -0.20 -8.58
N LYS A 91 -0.59 -0.29 -7.70
CA LYS A 91 0.68 0.45 -7.86
C LYS A 91 1.44 -0.01 -9.10
N GLY A 92 1.43 -1.31 -9.39
CA GLY A 92 2.04 -1.87 -10.59
C GLY A 92 1.42 -1.34 -11.89
N CYS A 93 0.09 -1.32 -11.98
CA CYS A 93 -0.62 -0.78 -13.15
C CYS A 93 -0.34 0.71 -13.36
N ILE A 94 -0.33 1.50 -12.29
CA ILE A 94 -0.02 2.94 -12.37
C ILE A 94 1.37 3.16 -12.96
N LEU A 95 2.38 2.41 -12.47
CA LEU A 95 3.75 2.52 -12.98
C LEU A 95 3.85 2.11 -14.46
N PHE A 96 3.15 1.05 -14.85
CA PHE A 96 3.15 0.60 -16.25
C PHE A 96 2.52 1.64 -17.18
N ILE A 97 1.37 2.21 -16.80
CA ILE A 97 0.70 3.26 -17.58
C ILE A 97 1.58 4.51 -17.67
N ALA A 98 2.16 4.94 -16.55
CA ALA A 98 3.08 6.09 -16.51
C ALA A 98 4.29 5.88 -17.43
N PHE A 99 4.83 4.67 -17.48
CA PHE A 99 5.92 4.33 -18.40
C PHE A 99 5.51 4.49 -19.87
N ILE A 100 4.34 3.99 -20.28
CA ILE A 100 3.83 4.15 -21.65
C ILE A 100 3.64 5.63 -22.00
N ILE A 101 3.03 6.40 -21.11
CA ILE A 101 2.85 7.85 -21.31
C ILE A 101 4.21 8.55 -21.47
N THR A 102 5.20 8.18 -20.66
CA THR A 102 6.55 8.72 -20.73
C THR A 102 7.21 8.41 -22.07
N LEU A 103 7.06 7.17 -22.59
CA LEU A 103 7.58 6.82 -23.91
C LEU A 103 6.97 7.68 -25.03
N VAL A 104 5.64 7.85 -25.03
CA VAL A 104 4.96 8.66 -26.05
C VAL A 104 5.38 10.13 -25.96
N THR A 105 5.47 10.68 -24.75
CA THR A 105 5.82 12.09 -24.52
C THR A 105 7.29 12.41 -24.77
N ILE A 106 8.17 11.41 -24.84
CA ILE A 106 9.58 11.61 -25.25
C ILE A 106 9.77 11.33 -26.74
N ILE A 107 9.26 10.21 -27.24
CA ILE A 107 9.51 9.78 -28.62
C ILE A 107 8.80 10.67 -29.64
N CYS A 108 7.52 11.01 -29.43
CA CYS A 108 6.77 11.81 -30.41
C CYS A 108 7.37 13.22 -30.60
N PRO A 109 7.74 13.96 -29.55
CA PRO A 109 8.39 15.26 -29.74
C PRO A 109 9.77 15.17 -30.40
N LEU A 110 10.55 14.12 -30.16
CA LEU A 110 11.83 13.92 -30.83
C LEU A 110 11.66 13.70 -32.34
N ILE A 111 10.64 12.93 -32.73
CA ILE A 111 10.30 12.73 -34.14
C ILE A 111 9.86 14.06 -34.77
N LEU A 112 8.97 14.80 -34.11
CA LEU A 112 8.48 16.08 -34.60
C LEU A 112 9.61 17.11 -34.72
N TRP A 113 10.53 17.14 -33.77
CA TRP A 113 11.71 18.00 -33.80
C TRP A 113 12.62 17.65 -34.98
N ALA A 114 12.93 16.37 -35.19
CA ALA A 114 13.75 15.92 -36.32
C ALA A 114 13.09 16.24 -37.66
N TYR A 115 11.77 16.07 -37.75
CA TYR A 115 11.00 16.48 -38.92
C TYR A 115 11.09 18.00 -39.15
N GLY A 116 10.95 18.82 -38.11
CA GLY A 116 11.07 20.27 -38.22
C GLY A 116 12.45 20.74 -38.69
N VAL A 117 13.53 20.08 -38.23
CA VAL A 117 14.89 20.34 -38.72
C VAL A 117 15.02 20.00 -40.21
N TYR A 118 14.50 18.84 -40.62
CA TYR A 118 14.51 18.41 -42.02
C TYR A 118 13.69 19.36 -42.92
N ASP A 119 12.49 19.73 -42.49
CA ASP A 119 11.60 20.63 -43.23
C ASP A 119 12.22 22.03 -43.39
N ALA A 120 12.82 22.58 -42.33
CA ALA A 120 13.53 23.85 -42.39
C ALA A 120 14.73 23.82 -43.37
N TYR A 121 15.52 22.75 -43.34
CA TYR A 121 16.65 22.57 -44.27
C TYR A 121 16.18 22.50 -45.72
N THR A 122 15.20 21.65 -46.02
CA THR A 122 14.71 21.49 -47.40
C THR A 122 14.04 22.75 -47.93
N THR A 123 13.34 23.50 -47.07
CA THR A 123 12.75 24.79 -47.42
C THR A 123 13.81 25.83 -47.75
N ALA A 124 14.87 25.94 -46.93
CA ALA A 124 15.98 26.85 -47.21
C ALA A 124 16.69 26.52 -48.53
N VAL A 125 16.88 25.23 -48.83
CA VAL A 125 17.47 24.79 -50.12
C VAL A 125 16.59 25.20 -51.30
N LYS A 126 15.27 25.04 -51.20
CA LYS A 126 14.33 25.46 -52.26
C LYS A 126 14.39 26.96 -52.51
N ILE A 127 14.34 27.77 -51.46
CA ILE A 127 14.41 29.24 -51.56
C ILE A 127 15.73 29.67 -52.24
N ASN A 128 16.87 29.10 -51.81
CA ASN A 128 18.18 29.41 -52.41
C ASN A 128 18.33 28.94 -53.86
N SER A 129 17.48 28.01 -54.31
CA SER A 129 17.46 27.51 -55.69
C SER A 129 16.60 28.37 -56.61
N GLU A 130 15.68 29.16 -56.06
CA GLU A 130 14.74 30.03 -56.78
C GLU A 130 15.18 31.50 -56.82
N ASP A 131 16.38 31.83 -56.32
CA ASP A 131 16.90 33.20 -56.30
C ASP A 131 17.06 33.77 -57.73
N PRO A 132 16.26 34.78 -58.13
CA PRO A 132 16.27 35.36 -59.48
C PRO A 132 17.55 36.13 -59.82
N PHE A 133 18.45 36.37 -58.87
CA PHE A 133 19.72 37.05 -59.12
C PHE A 133 20.85 36.11 -59.53
N LYS A 134 20.69 34.79 -59.35
CA LYS A 134 21.72 33.80 -59.67
C LYS A 134 22.05 33.68 -61.17
N ASP A 135 21.12 34.10 -62.04
CA ASP A 135 21.28 34.08 -63.50
C ASP A 135 21.77 35.42 -64.08
N GLN A 136 21.98 36.46 -63.26
CA GLN A 136 22.41 37.79 -63.74
C GLN A 136 23.91 38.08 -63.59
N ASP A 137 24.69 37.11 -63.09
CA ASP A 137 26.13 37.26 -62.81
C ASP A 137 27.07 36.58 -63.84
N ILE A 138 26.60 36.32 -65.08
CA ILE A 138 27.43 35.77 -66.19
C ILE A 138 27.62 36.81 -67.30
#